data_AF-A0A2H9LL30-F1
#
_entry.id   AF-A0A2H9LL30-F1
#
_cell.length_a   1.000
_cell.length_b   1.000
_cell.length_c   1.000
_cell.angle_alpha   90.00
_cell.angle_beta   90.00
_cell.angle_gamma   90.00
#
_symmetry.space_group_name_H-M   'P 1'
#
loop_
_entity.id
_entity.type
_entity.pdbx_description
1 polymer ?
#
loop_
_entity_poly.entity_id
_entity_poly.type
_entity_poly.pdbx_seq_one_letter_code
_entity_poly.pdbx_strand_id
1 'polypeptide(L)'
;RKQFIEKLGFDPYPGTLNLKLTTDYDIKTRSELEAYPAVEIEGFKDENRTFGNVKCYPAIIENKVKGAIVSALRSHYDVSIVEVIAPVPLRKHLKLKDGHKVKVEVLTLP
;
A
#
# COMPACT_ATOMS: atom_id res chain seq x y z
N ARG A 1 5.62 -3.45 -12.76
CA ARG A 1 4.45 -4.32 -13.01
C ARG A 1 4.77 -5.81 -12.79
N LYS A 2 5.71 -6.40 -13.54
CA LYS A 2 6.12 -7.81 -13.41
C LYS A 2 6.36 -8.26 -11.96
N GLN A 3 7.17 -7.51 -11.20
CA GLN A 3 7.47 -7.83 -9.80
C GLN A 3 6.23 -7.87 -8.89
N PHE A 4 5.22 -7.03 -9.12
CA PHE A 4 3.99 -7.06 -8.34
C PHE A 4 3.18 -8.33 -8.63
N ILE A 5 3.08 -8.73 -9.90
CA ILE A 5 2.39 -9.96 -10.29
C ILE A 5 3.08 -11.18 -9.68
N GLU A 6 4.41 -11.22 -9.76
CA GLU A 6 5.22 -12.34 -9.28
C GLU A 6 5.25 -12.43 -7.74
N LYS A 7 5.46 -11.30 -7.05
CA LYS A 7 5.68 -11.28 -5.60
C LYS A 7 4.41 -11.03 -4.78
N LEU A 8 3.39 -10.35 -5.32
CA LEU A 8 2.10 -10.11 -4.64
C LEU A 8 0.94 -10.92 -5.23
N GLY A 9 1.14 -11.58 -6.38
CA GLY A 9 0.11 -12.41 -7.01
C GLY A 9 -0.99 -11.63 -7.73
N PHE A 10 -0.80 -10.32 -7.98
CA PHE A 10 -1.77 -9.52 -8.74
C PHE A 10 -1.12 -8.40 -9.56
N ASP A 11 -1.79 -8.00 -10.63
CA ASP A 11 -1.43 -6.83 -11.42
C ASP A 11 -2.13 -5.58 -10.86
N PRO A 12 -1.41 -4.58 -10.31
CA PRO A 12 -2.05 -3.39 -9.74
C PRO A 12 -2.72 -2.53 -10.81
N TYR A 13 -3.89 -1.99 -10.46
CA TYR A 13 -4.52 -0.89 -11.18
C TYR A 13 -3.59 0.35 -11.13
N PRO A 14 -3.48 1.15 -12.20
CA PRO A 14 -2.65 2.35 -12.19
C PRO A 14 -3.09 3.39 -11.16
N GLY A 15 -2.25 3.64 -10.16
CA GLY A 15 -2.46 4.63 -9.10
C GLY A 15 -2.56 4.02 -7.69
N THR A 16 -2.55 4.87 -6.69
CA THR A 16 -2.67 4.50 -5.26
C THR A 16 -3.94 5.11 -4.66
N LEU A 17 -4.53 4.40 -3.69
CA LEU A 17 -5.52 4.98 -2.78
C LEU A 17 -4.79 5.49 -1.54
N ASN A 18 -4.78 6.81 -1.36
CA ASN A 18 -4.18 7.43 -0.18
C ASN A 18 -5.18 7.42 0.97
N LEU A 19 -4.79 6.87 2.11
CA LEU A 19 -5.57 6.88 3.33
C LEU A 19 -4.84 7.69 4.39
N LYS A 20 -5.58 8.57 5.05
CA LYS A 20 -5.08 9.30 6.22
C LYS A 20 -5.44 8.53 7.48
N LEU A 21 -4.42 8.17 8.24
CA LEU A 21 -4.51 7.63 9.59
C LEU A 21 -4.94 8.78 10.51
N THR A 22 -6.08 8.61 11.17
CA THR A 22 -6.70 9.70 11.95
C THR A 22 -6.52 9.53 13.46
N THR A 23 -5.99 8.38 13.90
CA THR A 23 -5.81 8.08 15.33
C THR A 23 -4.34 7.80 15.63
N ASP A 24 -3.90 8.14 16.84
CA ASP A 24 -2.54 7.83 17.31
C ASP A 24 -2.28 6.31 17.32
N TYR A 25 -3.33 5.52 17.56
CA TYR A 25 -3.28 4.07 17.45
C TYR A 25 -2.88 3.62 16.04
N ASP A 26 -3.56 4.12 15.02
CA ASP A 26 -3.27 3.74 13.62
C ASP A 26 -1.86 4.18 13.20
N ILE A 27 -1.43 5.38 13.59
CA ILE A 27 -0.08 5.90 13.32
C ILE A 27 0.99 5.01 13.97
N LYS A 28 0.75 4.60 15.22
CA LYS A 28 1.64 3.68 15.93
C LYS A 28 1.68 2.31 15.26
N THR A 29 0.53 1.72 14.93
CA THR A 29 0.44 0.43 14.22
C THR A 29 1.17 0.49 12.88
N ARG A 30 1.04 1.59 12.13
CA ARG A 30 1.80 1.81 10.89
C ARG A 30 3.31 1.84 11.14
N SER A 31 3.75 2.44 12.23
CA SER A 31 5.17 2.51 12.58
C SER A 31 5.71 1.13 12.97
N GLU A 32 4.95 0.37 13.77
CA GLU A 32 5.28 -1.01 14.14
C GLU A 32 5.34 -1.94 12.92
N LEU A 33 4.54 -1.70 11.89
CA LEU A 33 4.54 -2.48 10.66
C LEU A 33 5.91 -2.53 9.96
N GLU A 34 6.76 -1.50 10.13
CA GLU A 34 8.11 -1.49 9.54
C GLU A 34 9.02 -2.59 10.09
N ALA A 35 8.73 -3.11 11.29
CA ALA A 35 9.46 -4.21 11.90
C ALA A 35 9.02 -5.59 11.40
N TYR A 36 7.88 -5.67 10.70
CA TYR A 36 7.39 -6.93 10.12
C TYR A 36 8.02 -7.20 8.75
N PRO A 37 8.15 -8.49 8.36
CA PRO A 37 8.57 -8.85 7.01
C PRO A 37 7.68 -8.20 5.95
N ALA A 38 8.32 -7.62 4.93
CA ALA A 38 7.65 -6.99 3.80
C ALA A 38 8.02 -7.71 2.50
N VAL A 39 7.13 -7.66 1.52
CA VAL A 39 7.45 -8.04 0.16
C VAL A 39 8.19 -6.88 -0.51
N GLU A 40 9.48 -7.05 -0.77
CA GLU A 40 10.29 -6.03 -1.42
C GLU A 40 10.15 -6.05 -2.95
N ILE A 41 9.82 -4.88 -3.50
CA ILE A 41 9.84 -4.63 -4.94
C ILE A 41 11.07 -3.79 -5.22
N GLU A 42 11.95 -4.34 -6.05
CA GLU A 42 13.20 -3.70 -6.41
C GLU A 42 12.93 -2.48 -7.30
N GLY A 43 13.66 -1.41 -7.00
CA GLY A 43 13.68 -0.21 -7.80
C GLY A 43 14.17 -0.51 -9.22
N PHE A 44 13.78 0.33 -10.15
CA PHE A 44 14.20 0.24 -11.54
C PHE A 44 14.44 1.63 -12.09
N LYS A 45 15.22 1.72 -13.17
CA LYS A 45 15.45 2.96 -13.89
C LYS A 45 14.73 2.88 -15.22
N ASP A 46 13.99 3.93 -15.54
CA ASP A 46 13.43 4.18 -16.85
C ASP A 46 14.13 5.41 -17.47
N GLU A 47 13.90 5.69 -18.76
CA GLU A 47 14.58 6.77 -19.50
C GLU A 47 14.43 8.14 -18.80
N ASN A 48 13.29 8.36 -18.13
CA ASN A 48 12.94 9.64 -17.53
C ASN A 48 13.20 9.74 -16.02
N ARG A 49 13.30 8.61 -15.29
CA ARG A 49 13.46 8.63 -13.82
C ARG A 49 13.91 7.29 -13.23
N THR A 50 14.50 7.37 -12.05
CA THR A 50 14.79 6.21 -11.20
C THR A 50 13.69 6.05 -10.16
N PHE A 51 13.17 4.84 -10.03
CA PHE A 51 12.27 4.42 -8.97
C PHE A 51 13.07 3.66 -7.92
N GLY A 52 12.98 4.07 -6.66
CA GLY A 52 13.60 3.35 -5.55
C GLY A 52 12.87 2.06 -5.20
N ASN A 53 13.49 1.25 -4.36
CA ASN A 53 12.84 0.06 -3.79
C ASN A 53 11.62 0.47 -2.97
N VAL A 54 10.57 -0.35 -3.00
CA VAL A 54 9.37 -0.18 -2.18
C VAL A 54 9.08 -1.46 -1.41
N LYS A 55 8.65 -1.30 -0.16
CA LYS A 55 8.10 -2.38 0.66
C LYS A 55 6.60 -2.48 0.40
N CYS A 56 6.12 -3.70 0.25
CA CYS A 56 4.70 -4.01 0.11
C CYS A 56 4.23 -4.91 1.25
N TYR A 57 3.12 -4.56 1.86
CA TYR A 57 2.49 -5.36 2.90
C TYR A 57 1.13 -5.85 2.40
N PRO A 58 0.96 -7.16 2.13
CA PRO A 58 -0.31 -7.71 1.67
C PRO A 58 -1.45 -7.35 2.64
N ALA A 59 -2.60 -6.97 2.09
CA ALA A 59 -3.71 -6.47 2.88
C ALA A 59 -5.07 -6.81 2.28
N ILE A 60 -6.10 -6.78 3.12
CA ILE A 60 -7.51 -6.86 2.73
C ILE A 60 -8.18 -5.51 3.00
N ILE A 61 -8.78 -4.94 1.96
CA ILE A 61 -9.49 -3.65 2.00
C ILE A 61 -10.98 -3.92 2.11
N GLU A 62 -11.64 -3.32 3.11
CA GLU A 62 -13.09 -3.44 3.35
C GLU A 62 -13.58 -4.90 3.43
N ASN A 63 -12.73 -5.82 3.89
CA ASN A 63 -12.98 -7.27 3.90
C ASN A 63 -13.38 -7.86 2.53
N LYS A 64 -13.07 -7.18 1.42
CA LYS A 64 -13.58 -7.49 0.07
C LYS A 64 -12.50 -7.61 -0.97
N VAL A 65 -11.52 -6.71 -0.95
CA VAL A 65 -10.52 -6.59 -2.02
C VAL A 65 -9.15 -6.92 -1.48
N LYS A 66 -8.45 -7.85 -2.13
CA LYS A 66 -7.03 -8.09 -1.89
C LYS A 66 -6.21 -6.95 -2.47
N GLY A 67 -5.21 -6.49 -1.74
CA GLY A 67 -4.30 -5.46 -2.17
C GLY A 67 -3.02 -5.47 -1.34
N ALA A 68 -2.31 -4.35 -1.31
CA ALA A 68 -1.17 -4.16 -0.45
C ALA A 68 -1.00 -2.69 -0.07
N ILE A 69 -0.47 -2.44 1.13
CA ILE A 69 0.11 -1.14 1.47
C ILE A 69 1.47 -1.04 0.80
N VAL A 70 1.75 0.07 0.12
CA VAL A 70 3.05 0.40 -0.45
C VAL A 70 3.75 1.46 0.40
N SER A 71 5.02 1.23 0.71
CA SER A 71 5.89 2.17 1.44
C SER A 71 7.20 2.33 0.69
N ALA A 72 7.46 3.53 0.18
CA ALA A 72 8.75 3.85 -0.42
C ALA A 72 9.77 4.22 0.66
N LEU A 73 10.94 3.59 0.63
CA LEU A 73 12.02 3.75 1.63
C LEU A 73 12.58 5.19 1.73
N ARG A 74 12.24 6.07 0.79
CA ARG A 74 12.63 7.48 0.77
C ARG A 74 11.39 8.37 0.68
N SER A 75 10.69 8.53 1.79
CA SER A 75 9.55 9.43 1.84
C SER A 75 9.60 10.18 3.17
N HIS A 76 10.03 11.45 3.12
CA HIS A 76 9.88 12.45 4.19
C HIS A 76 8.40 12.85 4.42
N TYR A 77 7.45 12.01 4.00
CA TYR A 77 6.04 12.29 4.11
C TYR A 77 5.56 12.00 5.53
N ASP A 78 4.51 12.74 5.91
CA ASP A 78 3.76 12.56 7.13
C ASP A 78 3.38 11.08 7.31
N VAL A 79 3.85 10.47 8.40
CA VAL A 79 3.57 9.07 8.80
C VAL A 79 2.08 8.77 8.92
N SER A 80 1.24 9.81 8.91
CA SER A 80 -0.22 9.69 8.88
C SER A 80 -0.79 9.31 7.50
N ILE A 81 -0.01 9.21 6.43
CA ILE A 81 -0.51 8.79 5.11
C ILE A 81 0.02 7.41 4.73
N VAL A 82 -0.89 6.51 4.33
CA VAL A 82 -0.55 5.22 3.72
C VAL A 82 -1.11 5.12 2.32
N GLU A 83 -0.36 4.50 1.43
CA GLU A 83 -0.77 4.27 0.04
C GLU A 83 -1.18 2.81 -0.14
N VAL A 84 -2.33 2.58 -0.76
CA VAL A 84 -2.86 1.23 -1.02
C VAL A 84 -2.94 0.98 -2.53
N ILE A 85 -2.40 -0.16 -2.95
CA ILE A 85 -2.54 -0.71 -4.31
C ILE A 85 -3.46 -1.92 -4.32
N ALA A 86 -4.18 -2.12 -5.42
CA ALA A 86 -5.10 -3.23 -5.62
C ALA A 86 -5.26 -3.52 -7.12
N PRO A 87 -5.76 -4.72 -7.52
CA PRO A 87 -5.99 -5.04 -8.93
C PRO A 87 -7.18 -4.29 -9.56
N VAL A 88 -7.95 -3.55 -8.75
CA VAL A 88 -9.15 -2.83 -9.17
C VAL A 88 -9.08 -1.36 -8.73
N PRO A 89 -9.75 -0.43 -9.45
CA PRO A 89 -9.86 0.97 -9.03
C PRO A 89 -10.71 1.09 -7.75
N LEU A 90 -10.06 1.11 -6.57
CA LEU A 90 -10.72 1.03 -5.27
C LEU A 90 -11.82 2.08 -5.07
N ARG A 91 -11.59 3.35 -5.47
CA ARG A 91 -12.61 4.41 -5.36
C ARG A 91 -13.90 4.06 -6.11
N LYS A 92 -13.78 3.58 -7.35
CA LYS A 92 -14.94 3.20 -8.17
C LYS A 92 -15.58 1.91 -7.65
N HIS A 93 -14.77 0.92 -7.31
CA HIS A 93 -15.23 -0.40 -6.89
C HIS A 93 -15.95 -0.36 -5.53
N LEU A 94 -15.42 0.38 -4.57
CA LEU A 94 -15.96 0.53 -3.21
C LEU A 94 -16.84 1.79 -3.05
N LYS A 95 -17.06 2.55 -4.14
CA LYS A 95 -17.85 3.80 -4.17
C LYS A 95 -17.39 4.83 -3.12
N LEU A 96 -16.07 4.98 -2.98
CA LEU A 96 -15.46 5.86 -1.98
C LEU A 96 -15.43 7.32 -2.46
N LYS A 97 -15.58 8.23 -1.50
CA LYS A 97 -15.34 9.67 -1.64
C LYS A 97 -14.33 10.12 -0.59
N ASP A 98 -13.78 11.31 -0.74
CA ASP A 98 -12.88 11.87 0.26
C ASP A 98 -13.60 12.00 1.61
N GLY A 99 -12.88 11.70 2.70
CA GLY A 99 -13.44 11.65 4.06
C GLY A 99 -14.11 10.33 4.42
N HIS A 100 -14.31 9.40 3.49
CA HIS A 100 -14.80 8.06 3.84
C HIS A 100 -13.74 7.30 4.65
N LYS A 101 -14.19 6.64 5.72
CA LYS A 101 -13.37 5.69 6.47
C LYS A 101 -13.26 4.39 5.68
N VAL A 102 -12.05 3.82 5.67
CA VAL A 102 -11.73 2.58 4.99
C VAL A 102 -10.97 1.69 5.96
N LYS A 103 -11.47 0.47 6.20
CA LYS A 103 -10.73 -0.55 6.95
C LYS A 103 -9.72 -1.22 6.04
N VAL A 104 -8.46 -1.26 6.47
CA VAL A 104 -7.38 -2.03 5.84
C VAL A 104 -6.80 -2.97 6.88
N GLU A 105 -6.83 -4.27 6.59
CA GLU A 105 -6.29 -5.30 7.45
C GLU A 105 -5.02 -5.86 6.82
N VAL A 106 -3.88 -5.66 7.47
CA VAL A 106 -2.59 -6.13 6.97
C VAL A 106 -2.39 -7.59 7.35
N LEU A 107 -2.01 -8.40 6.38
CA LEU A 107 -1.70 -9.80 6.56
C LEU A 107 -0.21 -9.92 6.91
N THR A 108 0.09 -9.98 8.20
CA THR A 108 1.43 -10.32 8.67
C THR A 108 1.63 -11.82 8.53
N LEU A 109 2.71 -12.21 7.84
CA LEU A 109 3.15 -13.60 7.88
C LEU A 109 3.81 -13.84 9.25
N PRO A 110 3.57 -15.00 9.89
CA PRO A 110 4.29 -15.39 11.10
C PRO A 110 5.78 -15.61 10.86
#